data_AF-A0A926HVA1-F1
#
_entry.id   AF-A0A926HVA1-F1
#
_cell.length_a   1.000
_cell.length_b   1.000
_cell.length_c   1.000
_cell.angle_alpha   90.00
_cell.angle_beta   90.00
_cell.angle_gamma   90.00
#
_symmetry.space_group_name_H-M   'P 1'
#
loop_
_entity.id
_entity.type
_entity.pdbx_description
1 polymer ?
#
loop_
_entity_poly.entity_id
_entity_poly.type
_entity_poly.pdbx_seq_one_letter_code
_entity_poly.pdbx_strand_id
1 'polypeptide(L)' 'MDINRERQVFCENVRRLRLERGYTVEQMAHVMRVSAEWVRRLERDDLPDEMDVSVAFYLAAEFGISEADLFRPPHE' A
#
# COMPACT_ATOMS: atom_id res chain seq x y z
N MET A 1 10.10 -10.84 -14.28
CA MET A 1 9.36 -10.18 -13.19
C MET A 1 10.35 -9.28 -12.50
N ASP A 2 10.14 -7.96 -12.56
CA ASP A 2 11.04 -6.98 -11.92
C ASP A 2 10.46 -6.62 -10.55
N ILE A 3 11.02 -7.25 -9.52
CA ILE A 3 10.55 -7.13 -8.13
C ILE A 3 10.62 -5.68 -7.64
N ASN A 4 11.61 -4.90 -8.09
CA ASN A 4 11.75 -3.51 -7.69
C ASN A 4 10.64 -2.64 -8.29
N ARG A 5 10.30 -2.90 -9.54
CA ARG A 5 9.19 -2.22 -10.21
C ARG A 5 7.85 -2.52 -9.54
N GLU A 6 7.60 -3.79 -9.20
CA GLU A 6 6.36 -4.19 -8.51
C GLU A 6 6.25 -3.57 -7.12
N ARG A 7 7.37 -3.50 -6.37
CA ARG A 7 7.43 -2.81 -5.08
C ARG A 7 7.08 -1.33 -5.22
N GLN A 8 7.63 -0.65 -6.23
CA GLN A 8 7.34 0.76 -6.47
C GLN A 8 5.86 0.99 -6.82
N VAL A 9 5.29 0.17 -7.71
CA VAL A 9 3.87 0.25 -8.07
C VAL A 9 2.98 0.04 -6.85
N PHE A 10 3.33 -0.91 -5.98
CA PHE A 10 2.61 -1.12 -4.73
C PHE A 10 2.65 0.12 -3.81
N CYS A 11 3.84 0.68 -3.57
CA CYS A 11 4.01 1.88 -2.74
C CYS A 11 3.19 3.06 -3.27
N GLU A 12 3.26 3.31 -4.58
CA GLU A 12 2.52 4.37 -5.25
C GLU A 12 1.01 4.19 -5.12
N ASN A 13 0.51 2.97 -5.36
CA ASN A 13 -0.92 2.67 -5.27
C ASN A 13 -1.46 2.85 -3.86
N VAL A 14 -0.76 2.35 -2.83
CA VAL A 14 -1.20 2.53 -1.44
C VAL A 14 -1.20 4.00 -1.04
N ARG A 15 -0.17 4.76 -1.43
CA ARG A 15 -0.12 6.22 -1.20
C ARG A 15 -1.30 6.93 -1.87
N ARG A 16 -1.58 6.59 -3.13
CA ARG A 16 -2.72 7.14 -3.89
C ARG A 16 -4.05 6.83 -3.22
N LEU A 17 -4.30 5.58 -2.87
CA LEU A 17 -5.51 5.15 -2.16
C LEU A 17 -5.71 5.93 -0.85
N ARG A 18 -4.63 6.12 -0.09
CA ARG A 18 -4.68 6.92 1.15
C ARG A 18 -5.15 8.34 0.88
N LEU A 19 -4.56 9.00 -0.10
CA LEU A 19 -4.84 10.40 -0.42
C LEU A 19 -6.24 10.58 -1.01
N GLU A 20 -6.64 9.73 -1.96
CA GLU A 20 -7.95 9.79 -2.61
C GLU A 20 -9.11 9.58 -1.63
N ARG A 21 -8.90 8.73 -0.62
CA ARG A 21 -9.91 8.46 0.41
C ARG A 21 -9.80 9.36 1.63
N GLY A 22 -8.82 10.28 1.65
CA GLY A 22 -8.64 11.26 2.72
C GLY A 22 -8.13 10.68 4.05
N TYR A 23 -7.45 9.54 4.03
CA TYR A 23 -6.94 8.89 5.24
C TYR A 23 -5.68 9.61 5.75
N THR A 24 -5.59 9.83 7.05
CA THR A 24 -4.31 10.16 7.69
C THR A 24 -3.38 8.96 7.69
N VAL A 25 -2.10 9.19 7.96
CA VAL A 25 -1.10 8.12 8.10
C VAL A 25 -1.50 7.14 9.21
N GLU A 26 -2.02 7.65 10.31
CA GLU A 26 -2.45 6.87 11.48
C GLU A 26 -3.68 6.01 11.16
N GLN A 27 -4.63 6.54 10.39
CA GLN A 27 -5.80 5.77 9.94
C GLN A 27 -5.38 4.66 8.97
N MET A 28 -4.49 4.96 8.03
CA MET A 28 -3.97 3.96 7.10
C MET A 28 -3.17 2.86 7.82
N ALA A 29 -2.36 3.24 8.81
CA ALA A 29 -1.64 2.29 9.65
C ALA A 29 -2.59 1.35 10.39
N HIS A 30 -3.73 1.86 10.86
CA HIS A 30 -4.76 1.06 11.51
C HIS A 30 -5.39 0.04 10.55
N VAL A 31 -5.73 0.45 9.32
CA VAL A 31 -6.24 -0.45 8.27
C VAL A 31 -5.25 -1.57 7.98
N MET A 32 -3.99 -1.21 7.77
CA MET A 32 -2.91 -2.15 7.42
C MET A 32 -2.43 -2.99 8.61
N ARG A 33 -2.84 -2.64 9.84
CA ARG A 33 -2.37 -3.23 11.11
C ARG A 33 -0.86 -3.16 11.28
N VAL A 34 -0.27 -2.04 10.87
CA VAL A 34 1.16 -1.74 11.00
C VAL A 34 1.35 -0.45 11.80
N SER A 35 2.59 -0.05 12.04
CA SER A 35 2.88 1.24 12.68
C SER A 35 2.73 2.40 11.67
N ALA A 36 2.44 3.60 12.16
CA ALA A 36 2.43 4.82 11.33
C ALA A 36 3.78 5.05 10.64
N GLU A 37 4.89 4.68 11.28
CA GLU A 37 6.21 4.77 10.65
C GLU A 37 6.35 3.82 9.46
N TRP A 38 5.76 2.63 9.53
CA TRP A 38 5.75 1.69 8.44
C TRP A 38 5.06 2.29 7.20
N VAL A 39 3.92 2.97 7.40
CA VAL A 39 3.23 3.69 6.32
C VAL A 39 4.10 4.82 5.76
N ARG A 40 4.75 5.62 6.62
CA ARG A 40 5.66 6.69 6.14
C ARG A 40 6.86 6.16 5.36
N ARG A 41 7.37 4.97 5.72
CA ARG A 41 8.45 4.30 4.99
C ARG A 41 7.97 3.80 3.63
N LEU A 42 6.80 3.15 3.58
CA LEU A 42 6.14 2.77 2.33
C LEU A 42 5.99 3.96 1.38
N GLU A 43 5.53 5.11 1.88
CA GLU A 43 5.30 6.29 1.03
C GLU A 43 6.59 6.96 0.50
N ARG A 44 7.74 6.52 1.02
CA ARG A 44 9.09 6.91 0.57
C ARG A 44 9.76 5.82 -0.26
N ASP A 45 8.99 4.82 -0.72
CA ASP A 45 9.48 3.65 -1.45
C ASP A 45 10.47 2.76 -0.64
N ASP A 46 10.51 2.93 0.68
CA ASP A 46 11.33 2.15 1.61
C ASP A 46 10.48 1.06 2.28
N LEU A 47 10.06 0.08 1.48
CA LEU A 47 9.32 -1.06 2.00
C LEU A 47 10.27 -2.08 2.62
N PRO A 48 10.10 -2.49 3.88
CA PRO A 48 10.90 -3.57 4.45
C PRO A 48 10.66 -4.88 3.70
N ASP A 49 11.70 -5.71 3.59
CA ASP A 49 11.63 -6.98 2.86
C ASP A 49 10.63 -7.98 3.48
N GLU A 50 10.36 -7.81 4.77
CA GLU A 50 9.36 -8.57 5.50
C GLU A 50 8.04 -7.80 5.53
N MET A 51 7.29 -7.84 4.43
CA MET A 51 5.87 -7.47 4.41
C MET A 51 5.02 -8.74 4.39
N ASP A 52 4.11 -8.85 5.35
CA ASP A 52 3.14 -9.94 5.37
C ASP A 52 2.07 -9.73 4.28
N VAL A 53 1.72 -10.80 3.56
CA VAL A 53 0.71 -10.77 2.50
C VAL A 53 -0.66 -10.29 3.00
N SER A 54 -0.95 -10.45 4.29
CA SER A 54 -2.17 -9.94 4.94
C SER A 54 -2.37 -8.44 4.75
N VAL A 55 -1.29 -7.65 4.63
CA VAL A 55 -1.39 -6.20 4.34
C VAL A 55 -2.15 -5.96 3.03
N ALA A 56 -1.84 -6.72 1.98
CA ALA A 56 -2.54 -6.60 0.70
C ALA A 56 -4.03 -6.97 0.84
N PHE A 57 -4.35 -8.02 1.60
CA PHE A 57 -5.73 -8.42 1.87
C PHE A 57 -6.52 -7.37 2.66
N TYR A 58 -5.92 -6.75 3.69
CA TYR A 58 -6.57 -5.70 4.46
C TYR A 58 -6.86 -4.45 3.61
N LEU A 59 -5.90 -4.04 2.77
CA LEU A 59 -6.08 -2.94 1.84
C LEU A 59 -7.17 -3.22 0.81
N ALA A 60 -7.14 -4.40 0.19
CA ALA A 60 -8.13 -4.83 -0.79
C ALA A 60 -9.55 -4.81 -0.20
N ALA A 61 -9.71 -5.37 1.01
CA ALA A 61 -10.98 -5.40 1.73
C ALA A 61 -11.50 -4.00 2.09
N GLU A 62 -10.63 -3.12 2.61
CA GLU A 62 -11.01 -1.75 3.00
C GLU A 62 -11.41 -0.89 1.80
N PHE A 63 -10.67 -0.97 0.69
CA PHE A 63 -10.89 -0.11 -0.47
C PHE A 63 -11.86 -0.70 -1.51
N GLY A 64 -12.28 -1.95 -1.33
CA GLY A 64 -13.19 -2.64 -2.26
C GLY A 64 -12.56 -2.90 -3.62
N ILE A 65 -11.26 -3.17 -3.65
CA ILE A 65 -10.47 -3.48 -4.86
C ILE A 65 -9.94 -4.91 -4.80
N SER A 66 -9.42 -5.44 -5.91
CA SER A 66 -8.70 -6.71 -5.85
C SER A 66 -7.26 -6.51 -5.37
N GLU A 67 -6.66 -7.52 -4.77
CA GLU A 67 -5.25 -7.49 -4.36
C GLU A 67 -4.33 -7.27 -5.57
N ALA A 68 -4.72 -7.79 -6.74
CA ALA A 68 -3.98 -7.59 -7.99
C ALA A 68 -3.92 -6.12 -8.41
N ASP A 69 -4.94 -5.33 -8.09
CA ASP A 69 -4.97 -3.90 -8.44
C ASP A 69 -3.93 -3.09 -7.65
N LEU A 70 -3.50 -3.57 -6.47
CA LEU A 70 -2.40 -2.96 -5.71
C LEU A 70 -1.06 -3.07 -6.45
N PHE A 71 -0.89 -4.05 -7.34
CA PHE A 71 0.34 -4.31 -8.08
C PHE A 71 0.25 -3.95 -9.58
N ARG A 72 -0.88 -3.38 -10.01
CA ARG A 72 -1.06 -2.90 -11.38
C ARG A 72 -0.70 -1.42 -11.45
N PRO A 73 0.03 -0.99 -12.49
CA PRO A 73 0.25 0.44 -12.72
C PRO A 73 -1.10 1.17 -12.79
N PRO A 74 -1.21 2.38 -12.21
CA PRO A 74 -2.38 3.21 -12.44
C PRO A 74 -2.58 3.42 -13.94
N HIS A 75 -3.76 3.08 -14.45
CA HIS A 75 -4.13 3.42 -15.83
C HIS A 75 -4.26 4.96 -15.91
N GLU A 76 -3.52 5.59 -16.83
CA GLU A 76 -3.66 7.00 -17.22
C GLU A 76 -5.08 7.32 -17.72
#